data_AF-A0A159Z8N2-F1
#
_entry.id   AF-A0A159Z8N2-F1
#
_cell.length_a   1.000
_cell.length_b   1.000
_cell.length_c   1.000
_cell.angle_alpha   90.00
_cell.angle_beta   90.00
_cell.angle_gamma   90.00
#
_symmetry.space_group_name_H-M   'P 1'
#
loop_
_entity.id
_entity.type
_entity.pdbx_description
1 polymer ?
#
loop_
_entity_poly.entity_id
_entity_poly.type
_entity_poly.pdbx_seq_one_letter_code
_entity_poly.pdbx_strand_id
1 'polypeptide(L)' 'MGQVLHGSATTTGAIRRAIQNSEESLRALSARYGINQKTVAKWRKRTSVTDLPTGPKEARSTVLSPTKRR' A
#
# COMPACT_ATOMS: atom_id res chain seq x y z
N MET A 1 -6.77 2.49 14.04
CA MET A 1 -6.07 1.30 13.49
C MET A 1 -4.78 1.77 12.85
N GLY A 2 -3.65 1.54 13.52
CA GLY A 2 -2.34 2.00 13.05
C GLY A 2 -1.97 1.27 11.77
N GLN A 3 -1.78 2.00 10.68
CA GLN A 3 -1.12 1.46 9.49
C GLN A 3 0.30 1.12 9.93
N VAL A 4 0.58 -0.17 10.13
CA VAL A 4 1.93 -0.67 10.40
C VAL A 4 2.71 -0.51 9.10
N LEU A 5 3.31 0.65 8.93
CA LEU A 5 4.18 0.94 7.82
C LEU A 5 5.56 0.37 8.14
N HIS A 6 6.15 -0.31 7.16
CA HIS A 6 7.53 -0.76 7.26
C HIS A 6 8.47 0.44 7.48
N GLY A 7 9.54 0.28 8.26
CA GLY A 7 10.45 1.38 8.61
C GLY A 7 11.10 2.11 7.42
N SER A 8 11.16 1.46 6.24
CA SER A 8 11.65 2.07 4.99
C SER A 8 10.53 2.67 4.11
N ALA A 9 9.28 2.68 4.57
CA ALA A 9 8.15 3.19 3.79
C ALA A 9 8.13 4.72 3.79
N THR A 10 8.61 5.33 2.70
CA THR A 10 8.60 6.79 2.52
C THR A 10 7.19 7.35 2.34
N THR A 11 6.24 6.56 1.81
CA THR A 11 4.88 7.04 1.51
C THR A 11 3.89 6.59 2.59
N THR A 12 3.64 7.47 3.55
CA THR A 12 2.67 7.26 4.63
C THR A 12 1.24 7.48 4.17
N GLY A 13 0.26 6.98 4.94
CA GLY A 13 -1.17 7.22 4.68
C GLY A 13 -1.54 8.70 4.51
N ALA A 14 -0.87 9.59 5.25
CA ALA A 14 -1.07 11.03 5.14
C ALA A 14 -0.62 11.59 3.78
N ILE A 15 0.57 11.20 3.31
CA ILE A 15 1.10 11.62 2.00
C ILE A 15 0.21 11.10 0.87
N ARG A 16 -0.22 9.83 0.95
CA ARG A 16 -1.12 9.23 -0.04
C ARG A 16 -2.46 9.98 -0.14
N ARG A 17 -3.03 10.38 1.02
CA ARG A 17 -4.26 11.18 1.07
C ARG A 17 -4.05 12.61 0.53
N ALA A 18 -2.91 13.22 0.83
CA ALA A 18 -2.57 14.52 0.27
C ALA A 18 -2.40 14.49 -1.25
N ILE A 19 -1.84 13.43 -1.82
CA ILE A 19 -1.72 13.24 -3.27
C ILE A 19 -3.08 13.06 -3.93
N GLN A 20 -4.01 12.34 -3.28
CA GLN A 20 -5.38 12.15 -3.79
C GLN A 20 -6.19 13.44 -3.81
N ASN A 21 -6.07 14.27 -2.77
CA ASN A 21 -6.82 15.52 -2.65
C ASN A 21 -6.18 16.71 -3.37
N SER A 22 -4.97 16.57 -3.90
CA SER A 22 -4.25 17.67 -4.55
C SER A 22 -4.41 17.63 -6.07
N GLU A 23 -4.81 18.77 -6.64
CA GLU A 23 -4.85 18.99 -8.08
C GLU A 23 -3.49 19.43 -8.65
N GLU A 24 -2.51 19.70 -7.79
CA GLU A 24 -1.17 20.16 -8.16
C GLU A 24 -0.48 19.21 -9.15
N SER A 25 0.50 19.74 -9.90
CA SER A 25 1.29 18.95 -10.82
C SER A 25 2.08 17.85 -10.08
N LEU A 26 2.32 16.73 -10.77
CA LEU A 26 3.13 15.62 -10.24
C LEU A 26 4.53 16.07 -9.81
N ARG A 27 5.08 17.07 -10.50
CA ARG A 27 6.41 17.63 -10.27
C ARG A 27 6.47 18.42 -8.96
N ALA A 28 5.43 19.20 -8.66
CA ALA A 28 5.32 19.93 -7.40
C ALA A 28 5.17 18.99 -6.19
N LEU A 29 4.30 17.99 -6.29
CA LEU A 29 4.11 16.98 -5.24
C LEU A 29 5.38 16.14 -5.02
N SER A 30 6.08 15.81 -6.10
CA SER A 30 7.35 15.09 -6.03
C SER A 30 8.43 15.88 -5.28
N ALA A 31 8.58 17.17 -5.58
CA ALA A 31 9.56 18.04 -4.91
C ALA A 31 9.22 18.25 -3.43
N ARG A 32 7.93 18.46 -3.11
CA ARG A 32 7.45 18.74 -1.75
C ARG A 32 7.63 17.56 -0.80
N TYR A 33 7.38 16.35 -1.28
CA TYR A 33 7.43 15.13 -0.46
C TYR A 33 8.70 14.29 -0.69
N GLY A 34 9.62 14.72 -1.57
CA GLY A 34 10.84 13.97 -1.90
C GLY A 34 10.58 12.59 -2.51
N ILE A 35 9.43 12.40 -3.17
CA ILE A 35 9.00 11.12 -3.74
C ILE A 35 9.10 11.14 -5.26
N ASN A 36 9.38 9.99 -5.87
CA ASN A 36 9.44 9.89 -7.34
C ASN A 36 8.07 10.23 -7.98
N GLN A 37 8.06 11.03 -9.05
CA GLN A 37 6.86 11.40 -9.81
C GLN A 37 6.02 10.19 -10.25
N LYS A 38 6.66 9.07 -10.58
CA LYS A 38 5.95 7.81 -10.94
C LYS A 38 5.10 7.28 -9.78
N THR A 39 5.56 7.49 -8.55
CA THR A 39 4.86 7.09 -7.32
C THR A 39 3.67 8.01 -7.09
N VAL A 40 3.82 9.32 -7.30
CA VAL A 40 2.71 10.28 -7.25
C VAL A 40 1.63 9.92 -8.28
N ALA A 41 2.02 9.66 -9.53
CA ALA A 41 1.10 9.28 -10.60
C ALA A 41 0.35 7.98 -10.28
N LYS A 42 1.08 6.98 -9.73
CA LYS A 42 0.48 5.71 -9.29
C LYS A 42 -0.55 5.94 -8.17
N TRP A 43 -0.21 6.75 -7.18
CA TRP A 43 -1.12 7.04 -6.07
C TRP A 43 -2.36 7.83 -6.50
N ARG A 44 -2.22 8.80 -7.42
CA ARG A 44 -3.36 9.58 -7.95
C ARG A 44 -4.35 8.74 -8.76
N LYS A 45 -3.89 7.67 -9.42
CA LYS A 45 -4.74 6.73 -10.17
C LYS A 45 -5.42 5.66 -9.29
N ARG A 46 -5.02 5.51 -8.03
CA ARG A 46 -5.63 4.52 -7.12
C ARG A 46 -6.95 5.05 -6.56
N THR A 47 -7.90 4.17 -6.34
CA THR A 47 -9.20 4.51 -5.69
C THR A 47 -9.14 4.44 -4.17
N SER A 48 -8.15 3.75 -3.61
CA SER A 48 -8.00 3.54 -2.16
C SER A 48 -6.62 3.93 -1.66
N VAL A 49 -6.60 4.60 -0.51
CA VAL A 49 -5.39 5.03 0.21
C VAL A 49 -4.93 4.00 1.24
N THR A 50 -5.85 3.18 1.72
CA THR A 50 -5.62 2.12 2.70
C THR A 50 -4.99 0.90 2.03
N ASP A 51 -4.01 0.29 2.70
CA ASP A 51 -3.51 -1.01 2.31
C ASP A 51 -4.63 -2.04 2.51
N LEU A 52 -5.00 -2.71 1.41
CA LEU A 52 -5.95 -3.81 1.45
C LEU A 52 -5.19 -5.09 1.78
N PRO A 53 -5.77 -5.97 2.64
CA PRO A 53 -5.18 -7.27 2.88
C PRO A 53 -5.06 -8.00 1.54
N THR A 54 -3.83 -8.29 1.13
CA THR A 54 -3.54 -9.05 -0.08
C THR A 54 -3.44 -10.51 0.33
N GLY A 55 -4.55 -11.22 0.29
CA GLY A 55 -4.62 -12.64 0.64
C GLY A 55 -6.04 -13.18 0.53
N PRO A 56 -6.19 -14.52 0.39
CA PRO A 56 -7.51 -15.13 0.43
C PRO A 56 -8.18 -14.81 1.77
N LYS A 57 -9.45 -14.38 1.70
CA LYS A 57 -10.27 -14.03 2.88
C LYS A 57 -10.34 -15.17 3.90
N GLU A 58 -10.22 -16.40 3.43
CA GLU A 58 -9.97 -17.58 4.25
C GLU A 58 -8.57 -18.12 3.96
N ALA A 59 -7.64 -17.92 4.89
CA ALA A 59 -6.34 -18.58 4.84
C ALA A 59 -6.52 -20.08 5.11
N ARG A 60 -6.77 -20.89 4.08
CA ARG A 60 -6.75 -22.35 4.21
C ARG A 60 -5.30 -22.83 4.08
N SER A 61 -4.62 -22.99 5.21
CA SER A 61 -3.35 -23.70 5.27
C SER A 61 -3.59 -25.15 4.87
N THR A 62 -3.14 -25.54 3.67
CA THR A 62 -2.99 -26.95 3.29
C THR A 62 -1.77 -27.51 4.01
N VAL A 63 -1.84 -27.64 5.33
CA VAL A 63 -0.91 -28.51 6.04
C VAL A 63 -1.20 -29.91 5.53
N LEU A 64 -0.20 -30.57 4.94
CA LEU A 64 -0.30 -31.98 4.55
C LEU A 64 -0.83 -32.77 5.75
N SER A 65 -2.02 -33.35 5.60
CA SER A 65 -2.57 -34.27 6.58
C SER A 65 -1.53 -35.35 6.87
N PRO A 66 -1.20 -35.64 8.15
CA PRO A 66 -0.26 -36.72 8.45
C PRO A 66 -0.84 -38.02 7.90
N THR A 67 -0.10 -38.66 6.99
CA THR A 67 -0.50 -39.95 6.43
C THR A 67 -0.64 -40.94 7.57
N LYS A 68 -1.82 -41.56 7.70
CA LYS A 68 -2.08 -42.55 8.75
C LYS A 68 -1.41 -43.86 8.34
N ARG A 69 -0.21 -44.13 8.85
CA ARG A 69 0.43 -45.44 8.71
C ARG A 69 -0.35 -46.46 9.54
N ARG A 70 -0.74 -47.56 8.89
CA ARG A 70 -1.30 -48.78 9.48
C ARG A 70 -0.24 -49.49 10.32
#